data_AF-A0A562RN36-F1
#
_entry.id   AF-A0A562RN36-F1
#
_cell.length_a   1.000
_cell.length_b   1.000
_cell.length_c   1.000
_cell.angle_alpha   90.00
_cell.angle_beta   90.00
_cell.angle_gamma   90.00
#
_symmetry.space_group_name_H-M   'P 1'
#
loop_
_entity.id
_entity.type
_entity.pdbx_description
1 polymer ?
#
loop_
_entity_poly.entity_id
_entity_poly.type
_entity_poly.pdbx_seq_one_letter_code
_entity_poly.pdbx_strand_id
1 'polypeptide(L)'
;MSDAFDYFRAYAVRALCNARSMPKGRMKHLQLVVGRIYNLLKKEAAYGPNIQHLDDFRAAQKLESSLDRRSNDHSGGRLTPAAPQSSDREAG
;
A
#
# COMPACT_ATOMS: atom_id res chain seq x y z
N MET A 1 -16.88 -10.80 0.12
CA MET A 1 -15.43 -10.73 -0.20
C MET A 1 -15.25 -9.64 -1.24
N SER A 2 -14.43 -8.63 -0.97
CA SER A 2 -14.12 -7.57 -1.95
C SER A 2 -13.12 -8.09 -2.98
N ASP A 3 -13.33 -7.76 -4.25
CA ASP A 3 -12.53 -8.26 -5.37
C ASP A 3 -11.16 -7.56 -5.45
N ALA A 4 -10.18 -8.15 -6.14
CA ALA A 4 -8.85 -7.56 -6.36
C ALA A 4 -8.95 -6.15 -6.98
N PHE A 5 -9.96 -5.96 -7.84
CA PHE A 5 -10.35 -4.67 -8.39
C PHE A 5 -10.59 -3.60 -7.32
N ASP A 6 -11.34 -3.92 -6.25
CA ASP A 6 -11.70 -2.97 -5.20
C ASP A 6 -10.47 -2.52 -4.41
N TYR A 7 -9.55 -3.45 -4.13
CA TYR A 7 -8.29 -3.15 -3.46
C TYR A 7 -7.40 -2.24 -4.31
N PHE A 8 -7.22 -2.54 -5.61
CA PHE A 8 -6.43 -1.68 -6.49
C PHE A 8 -7.03 -0.29 -6.65
N ARG A 9 -8.37 -0.21 -6.71
CA ARG A 9 -9.08 1.07 -6.77
C ARG A 9 -8.83 1.91 -5.53
N ALA A 10 -8.95 1.33 -4.33
CA ALA A 10 -8.74 2.04 -3.07
C ALA A 10 -7.29 2.56 -2.94
N TYR A 11 -6.29 1.74 -3.29
CA TYR A 11 -4.88 2.11 -3.21
C TYR A 11 -4.47 3.15 -4.26
N ALA A 12 -5.01 3.07 -5.49
CA ALA A 12 -4.79 4.10 -6.50
C ALA A 12 -5.30 5.47 -6.04
N VAL A 13 -6.51 5.50 -5.46
CA VAL A 13 -7.10 6.73 -4.92
C VAL A 13 -6.23 7.29 -3.79
N ARG A 14 -5.81 6.45 -2.84
CA ARG A 14 -4.98 6.88 -1.72
C ARG A 14 -3.64 7.46 -2.17
N ALA A 15 -2.93 6.79 -3.08
CA ALA A 15 -1.64 7.24 -3.59
C ALA A 15 -1.76 8.57 -4.35
N LEU A 16 -2.81 8.75 -5.15
CA LEU A 16 -3.05 10.01 -5.87
C LEU A 16 -3.46 11.15 -4.93
N CYS A 17 -4.28 10.88 -3.92
CA CYS A 17 -4.62 11.86 -2.89
C CYS A 17 -3.37 12.30 -2.10
N ASN A 18 -2.50 11.35 -1.72
CA ASN A 18 -1.23 11.65 -1.06
C ASN A 18 -0.27 12.42 -1.97
N ALA A 19 -0.19 12.10 -3.26
CA ALA A 19 0.63 12.85 -4.22
C ALA A 19 0.17 14.32 -4.37
N ARG A 20 -1.13 14.58 -4.23
CA ARG A 20 -1.70 15.93 -4.34
C ARG A 20 -1.35 16.81 -3.14
N SER A 21 -1.31 16.24 -1.94
CA SER A 21 -0.90 16.94 -0.72
C SER A 21 0.63 17.15 -0.61
N MET A 22 1.43 16.47 -1.44
CA MET A 22 2.89 16.59 -1.41
C MET A 22 3.44 17.79 -2.24
N PRO A 23 4.50 18.45 -1.74
CA PRO A 23 5.24 19.45 -2.51
C PRO A 23 5.97 18.81 -3.70
N LYS A 24 6.36 19.63 -4.69
CA LYS A 24 7.08 19.14 -5.88
C LYS A 24 8.42 18.55 -5.45
N GLY A 25 8.68 17.30 -5.85
CA GLY A 25 9.90 16.60 -5.50
C GLY A 25 9.83 15.10 -5.81
N ARG A 26 10.90 14.38 -5.46
CA ARG A 26 11.05 12.94 -5.74
C ARG A 26 9.93 12.10 -5.11
N MET A 27 9.51 12.43 -3.88
CA MET A 27 8.46 11.69 -3.17
C MET A 27 7.09 11.79 -3.86
N LYS A 28 6.75 12.99 -4.34
CA LYS A 28 5.54 13.21 -5.14
C LYS A 28 5.57 12.41 -6.44
N HIS A 29 6.72 12.38 -7.12
CA HIS A 29 6.87 11.60 -8.34
C HIS A 29 6.66 10.11 -8.09
N LEU A 30 7.24 9.56 -7.00
CA LEU A 30 7.05 8.16 -6.63
C LEU A 30 5.59 7.84 -6.30
N GLN A 31 4.88 8.68 -5.54
CA GLN A 31 3.46 8.49 -5.26
C GLN A 31 2.59 8.53 -6.53
N LEU A 32 2.93 9.37 -7.51
CA LEU A 32 2.26 9.38 -8.82
C LEU A 32 2.52 8.11 -9.61
N VAL A 33 3.75 7.58 -9.60
CA VAL A 33 4.10 6.31 -10.25
C VAL A 33 3.34 5.16 -9.60
N VAL A 34 3.32 5.08 -8.27
CA VAL A 34 2.56 4.08 -7.50
C VAL A 34 1.06 4.15 -7.82
N GLY A 35 0.47 5.36 -7.82
CA GLY A 35 -0.93 5.56 -8.20
C GLY A 35 -1.23 5.12 -9.64
N ARG A 36 -0.30 5.32 -10.58
CA ARG A 36 -0.42 4.85 -11.97
C ARG A 36 -0.36 3.32 -12.07
N ILE A 37 0.56 2.68 -11.35
CA ILE A 37 0.67 1.21 -11.31
C ILE A 37 -0.62 0.58 -10.81
N TYR A 38 -1.17 1.07 -9.69
CA TYR A 38 -2.46 0.57 -9.19
C TYR A 38 -3.62 0.80 -10.16
N ASN A 39 -3.61 1.90 -10.92
CA ASN A 39 -4.62 2.14 -11.94
C ASN A 39 -4.50 1.17 -13.13
N LEU A 40 -3.28 0.73 -13.48
CA LEU A 40 -3.05 -0.29 -14.49
C LEU A 40 -3.51 -1.67 -14.00
N LEU A 41 -3.10 -2.06 -12.79
CA LEU A 41 -3.55 -3.31 -12.15
C LEU A 41 -5.07 -3.37 -12.00
N LYS A 42 -5.70 -2.24 -11.65
CA LYS A 42 -7.16 -2.13 -11.61
C LYS A 42 -7.80 -2.39 -12.98
N LYS A 43 -7.21 -1.85 -14.06
CA LYS A 43 -7.72 -2.07 -15.42
C LYS A 43 -7.57 -3.54 -15.79
N GLU A 44 -6.41 -4.14 -15.55
CA GLU A 44 -6.19 -5.56 -15.86
C GLU A 44 -7.09 -6.49 -15.06
N ALA A 45 -7.26 -6.25 -13.76
CA ALA A 45 -8.19 -6.99 -12.91
C ALA A 45 -9.65 -6.85 -13.36
N ALA A 46 -10.02 -5.76 -14.05
CA ALA A 46 -11.35 -5.58 -14.61
C ALA A 46 -11.57 -6.36 -15.92
N TYR A 47 -10.51 -6.79 -16.62
CA TYR A 47 -10.60 -7.47 -17.91
C TYR A 47 -10.28 -8.98 -17.86
N GLY A 48 -9.69 -9.51 -16.79
CA GLY A 48 -9.55 -10.95 -16.57
C GLY A 48 -8.75 -11.31 -15.32
N PRO A 49 -8.89 -12.55 -14.78
CA PRO A 49 -8.14 -12.99 -13.61
C PRO A 49 -6.66 -13.16 -13.98
N ASN A 50 -5.89 -12.11 -13.76
CA ASN A 50 -4.49 -12.02 -14.12
C ASN A 50 -3.62 -12.72 -13.05
N ILE A 51 -3.59 -14.05 -13.10
CA ILE A 51 -2.83 -14.90 -12.17
C ILE A 51 -1.32 -14.68 -12.33
N GLN A 52 -0.86 -14.11 -13.45
CA GLN A 52 0.55 -13.91 -13.77
C GLN A 52 1.25 -12.80 -12.96
N HIS A 53 0.53 -11.83 -12.37
CA HIS A 53 1.15 -10.69 -11.67
C HIS A 53 1.12 -10.76 -10.14
N LEU A 54 0.65 -11.87 -9.56
CA LEU A 54 0.72 -12.07 -8.11
C LEU A 54 2.16 -12.16 -7.60
N ASP A 55 3.06 -12.69 -8.42
CA ASP A 55 4.49 -12.77 -8.11
C ASP A 55 5.16 -11.40 -8.23
N ASP A 56 4.81 -10.60 -9.25
CA ASP A 56 5.27 -9.22 -9.39
C ASP A 56 4.79 -8.35 -8.22
N PHE A 57 3.54 -8.54 -7.78
CA PHE A 57 2.99 -7.89 -6.60
C PHE A 57 3.75 -8.28 -5.33
N ARG A 58 4.04 -9.57 -5.14
CA ARG A 58 4.83 -10.07 -4.00
C ARG A 58 6.25 -9.50 -4.03
N ALA A 59 6.86 -9.36 -5.21
CA ALA A 59 8.17 -8.74 -5.36
C ALA A 59 8.14 -7.25 -4.98
N ALA A 60 7.13 -6.51 -5.46
CA ALA A 60 6.94 -5.11 -5.12
C ALA A 60 6.67 -4.89 -3.62
N GLN A 61 5.86 -5.74 -2.99
CA GLN A 61 5.57 -5.67 -1.56
C GLN A 61 6.81 -5.95 -0.69
N LYS A 62 7.63 -6.94 -1.06
CA LYS A 62 8.92 -7.19 -0.37
C LYS A 62 9.86 -6.00 -0.47
N LEU A 63 9.88 -5.33 -1.62
CA LEU A 63 10.67 -4.11 -1.81
C LEU A 63 10.14 -2.97 -0.92
N GLU A 64 8.83 -2.77 -0.85
CA GLU A 64 8.20 -1.78 0.04
C GLU A 64 8.55 -2.04 1.52
N SER A 65 8.44 -3.28 2.01
CA SER A 65 8.81 -3.62 3.40
C SER A 65 10.29 -3.40 3.70
N SER A 66 11.17 -3.59 2.71
CA SER A 66 12.61 -3.33 2.88
C SER A 66 12.93 -1.84 2.99
N LEU A 67 12.13 -1.00 2.32
CA LEU A 67 12.25 0.46 2.38
C LEU A 67 11.69 0.99 3.71
N ASP A 68 10.55 0.47 4.16
CA ASP A 68 9.92 0.82 5.44
C ASP A 68 10.84 0.51 6.64
N ARG A 69 11.46 -0.67 6.64
CA ARG A 69 12.45 -1.07 7.66
C ARG A 69 13.67 -0.15 7.68
N ARG A 70 14.16 0.26 6.50
CA ARG A 70 15.33 1.14 6.37
C ARG A 70 15.00 2.59 6.77
N SER A 71 13.75 3.06 6.57
CA SER A 71 13.30 4.34 7.11
C SER A 71 13.10 4.32 8.63
N ASN A 72 12.78 3.15 9.21
CA ASN A 72 12.66 3.00 10.66
C ASN A 72 14.03 3.00 11.35
N ASP A 73 15.07 2.45 10.71
CA ASP A 73 16.47 2.51 11.19
C ASP A 73 17.08 3.93 11.13
N HIS A 74 16.46 4.85 10.39
CA HIS A 74 16.86 6.28 10.35
C HIS A 74 15.94 7.18 11.19
N SER A 75 14.92 6.61 11.82
CA SER A 75 14.04 7.28 12.77
C SER A 75 14.28 6.74 14.18
N GLY A 76 15.53 6.86 14.65
CA GLY A 76 15.85 6.79 16.07
C GLY A 76 15.18 7.94 16.80
N GLY A 77 13.91 7.76 17.15
CA GLY A 77 13.13 8.81 17.80
C GLY A 77 11.71 8.41 18.12
N ARG A 78 11.53 7.42 19.00
CA ARG A 78 10.39 7.26 19.92
C ARG A 78 9.01 7.10 19.22
N LEU A 79 8.36 5.95 19.33
CA LEU A 79 7.32 5.72 20.36
C LEU A 79 7.06 4.20 20.50
N THR A 80 7.37 3.70 21.71
CA THR A 80 6.69 2.63 22.48
C THR A 80 6.03 1.44 21.75
N PRO A 81 6.42 0.18 22.06
CA PRO A 81 5.60 -0.99 21.77
C PRO A 81 4.53 -1.12 22.85
N ALA A 82 3.27 -0.80 22.52
CA ALA A 82 2.14 -1.18 23.36
C ALA A 82 1.78 -2.64 23.07
N ALA A 83 1.82 -3.44 24.14
CA ALA A 83 1.64 -4.88 24.25
C ALA A 83 0.35 -5.44 23.61
N PRO A 84 0.31 -6.77 23.36
CA PRO A 84 -0.91 -7.47 22.93
C PRO A 84 -1.89 -7.58 24.10
N GLN A 85 -3.16 -7.23 23.89
CA GLN A 85 -4.23 -7.56 24.82
C GLN A 85 -5.40 -8.19 24.09
N SER A 86 -5.57 -9.48 24.36
CA SER A 86 -6.85 -10.18 24.27
C SER A 86 -7.86 -9.53 25.20
N SER A 87 -9.12 -9.42 24.78
CA SER A 87 -10.27 -9.54 25.69
C SER A 87 -11.50 -9.94 24.91
N ASP A 88 -12.03 -11.12 25.21
CA ASP A 88 -13.45 -11.45 25.16
C ASP A 88 -14.33 -10.26 25.59
N ARG A 89 -15.42 -10.01 24.84
CA ARG A 89 -16.79 -10.01 25.40
C ARG A 89 -17.89 -9.75 24.35
N GLU A 90 -18.93 -10.55 24.49
CA GLU A 90 -20.29 -10.46 23.94
C GLU A 90 -20.93 -9.06 24.04
N ALA A 91 -21.82 -8.74 23.08
CA ALA A 91 -23.27 -8.67 23.29
C ALA A 91 -23.96 -7.94 22.11
N GLY A 92 -25.07 -8.51 21.63
CA GLY A 92 -25.98 -7.94 20.64
C GLY A 92 -26.73 -9.01 19.86
#